data_AF-A0A2M7QNT4-F1
#
_entry.id   AF-A0A2M7QNT4-F1
#
_cell.length_a   1.000
_cell.length_b   1.000
_cell.length_c   1.000
_cell.angle_alpha   90.00
_cell.angle_beta   90.00
_cell.angle_gamma   90.00
#
_symmetry.space_group_name_H-M   'P 1'
#
loop_
_entity.id
_entity.type
_entity.pdbx_description
1 polymer ?
#
loop_
_entity_poly.entity_id
_entity_poly.type
_entity_poly.pdbx_seq_one_letter_code
_entity_poly.pdbx_strand_id
1 'polypeptide(L)' 'MPDASDLRPGEVTVATPEAFDAGLWFIGRIETPWARRADCPRRGDAEAGPLCRITLFAPWA' A
#
# COMPACT_ATOMS: atom_id res chain seq x y z
N MET A 1 -11.64 8.39 -6.41
CA MET A 1 -11.81 7.39 -7.48
C MET A 1 -10.64 7.59 -8.43
N PRO A 2 -9.82 6.57 -8.75
CA PRO A 2 -8.83 6.76 -9.81
C PRO A 2 -9.60 7.07 -11.10
N ASP A 3 -9.21 8.12 -11.81
CA ASP A 3 -9.77 8.42 -13.12
C ASP A 3 -9.45 7.24 -14.05
N ALA A 4 -10.40 6.86 -14.90
CA ALA A 4 -10.22 5.78 -15.88
C ALA A 4 -9.10 6.05 -16.92
N SER A 5 -8.40 7.18 -16.80
CA SER A 5 -7.38 7.70 -17.72
C SER A 5 -5.96 7.17 -17.49
N ASP A 6 -5.68 6.43 -16.41
CA ASP A 6 -4.31 5.99 -16.06
C ASP A 6 -3.91 4.61 -16.63
N LEU A 7 -4.77 3.97 -17.44
CA LEU A 7 -4.48 2.67 -18.03
C LEU A 7 -3.47 2.78 -19.17
N ARG A 8 -2.47 1.91 -19.17
CA ARG A 8 -1.50 1.77 -20.27
C ARG A 8 -2.13 1.03 -21.46
N PRO A 9 -1.57 1.17 -22.68
CA PRO A 9 -2.02 0.39 -23.82
C PRO A 9 -2.04 -1.12 -23.52
N GLY A 10 -3.21 -1.75 -23.67
CA GLY A 10 -3.41 -3.17 -23.42
C GLY A 10 -3.86 -3.52 -21.99
N GLU A 11 -3.91 -2.57 -21.06
CA GLU A 11 -4.50 -2.79 -19.74
C GLU A 11 -6.04 -2.77 -19.81
N VAL A 12 -6.68 -3.64 -19.04
CA VAL A 12 -8.14 -3.75 -18.93
C VAL A 12 -8.56 -3.75 -17.47
N THR A 13 -9.75 -3.24 -17.19
CA THR A 13 -10.33 -3.23 -15.85
C THR A 13 -11.46 -4.25 -15.75
N VAL A 14 -11.75 -4.67 -14.52
CA VAL A 14 -12.89 -5.53 -14.20
C VAL A 14 -13.73 -4.88 -13.11
N ALA A 15 -15.01 -5.22 -13.04
CA ALA A 15 -15.86 -4.81 -11.94
C ALA A 15 -15.40 -5.49 -10.64
N THR A 16 -15.33 -4.73 -9.55
CA THR A 16 -15.14 -5.27 -8.21
C THR A 16 -16.35 -6.09 -7.79
N PRO A 17 -16.17 -7.18 -7.01
CA PRO A 17 -17.30 -7.97 -6.51
C PRO A 17 -18.19 -7.15 -5.56
N GLU A 18 -19.47 -7.50 -5.48
CA GLU A 18 -20.46 -6.80 -4.63
C GLU A 18 -20.20 -7.00 -3.13
N ALA A 19 -19.58 -8.12 -2.76
CA ALA A 19 -19.24 -8.47 -1.39
C ALA A 19 -17.86 -9.14 -1.30
N PHE A 20 -17.32 -9.19 -0.09
CA PHE A 20 -16.05 -9.85 0.23
C PHE A 20 -16.30 -11.06 1.14
N ASP A 21 -15.59 -12.16 0.90
CA ASP A 21 -15.67 -13.37 1.74
C ASP A 21 -15.03 -13.20 3.12
N ALA A 22 -14.16 -12.20 3.27
CA ALA A 22 -13.45 -11.91 4.51
C ALA A 22 -13.13 -10.41 4.65
N GLY A 23 -12.95 -9.97 5.90
CA GLY A 23 -12.47 -8.64 6.25
C GLY A 23 -11.05 -8.67 6.81
N LEU A 24 -10.33 -7.55 6.66
CA LEU A 24 -9.01 -7.34 7.26
C LEU A 24 -9.07 -6.19 8.26
N TRP A 25 -8.34 -6.35 9.37
CA TRP A 25 -8.08 -5.29 10.33
C TRP A 25 -6.67 -4.74 10.11
N PHE A 26 -6.55 -3.42 10.02
CA PHE A 26 -5.24 -2.77 10.11
C PHE A 26 -4.82 -2.72 11.58
N ILE A 27 -3.86 -3.57 11.95
CA ILE A 27 -3.34 -3.70 13.32
C ILE A 27 -2.31 -2.64 13.69
N GLY A 28 -2.05 -1.68 12.79
CA GLY A 28 -0.98 -0.73 12.95
C GLY A 28 -0.78 0.14 11.71
N ARG A 29 0.32 0.89 11.72
CA ARG A 29 0.74 1.80 10.66
C ARG A 29 2.24 1.73 10.45
N ILE A 30 2.65 1.83 9.19
CA ILE A 30 4.06 1.97 8.81
C ILE A 30 4.31 3.44 8.45
N GLU A 31 5.31 4.04 9.07
CA GLU A 31 5.81 5.38 8.79
C GLU A 31 7.12 5.25 8.01
N THR A 32 7.16 5.85 6.81
CA THR A 32 8.33 5.85 5.93
C THR A 32 8.67 7.28 5.52
N PRO A 33 9.88 7.55 5.01
CA PRO A 33 10.25 8.87 4.49
C PRO A 33 9.55 9.25 3.17
N TRP A 34 8.85 8.32 2.52
CA TRP A 34 8.30 8.51 1.17
C TRP A 34 6.84 8.96 1.22
N ALA A 35 6.60 10.24 0.98
CA ALA A 35 5.26 10.81 0.97
C ALA A 35 4.47 10.50 -0.32
N ARG A 36 5.15 10.15 -1.42
CA ARG A 36 4.52 9.85 -2.72
C ARG A 36 4.96 8.48 -3.22
N ARG A 37 4.05 7.79 -3.90
CA ARG A 37 4.28 6.47 -4.51
C ARG A 37 5.48 6.43 -5.46
N ALA A 38 5.74 7.52 -6.21
CA ALA A 38 6.87 7.59 -7.14
C ALA A 38 8.24 7.69 -6.43
N ASP A 39 8.25 8.10 -5.16
CA ASP A 39 9.47 8.18 -4.35
C ASP A 39 9.82 6.83 -3.69
N CYS A 40 8.83 5.93 -3.58
CA CYS A 40 9.02 4.63 -2.95
C CYS A 40 9.96 3.74 -3.78
N PRO A 41 10.93 3.06 -3.15
CA PRO A 41 11.79 2.14 -3.86
C PRO A 41 10.97 0.92 -4.33
N ARG A 42 11.35 0.37 -5.49
CA ARG A 42 10.70 -0.85 -6.03
C ARG A 42 10.88 -2.06 -5.09
N ARG A 43 11.99 -2.11 -4.35
CA ARG A 43 12.30 -3.12 -3.32
C ARG A 43 13.03 -2.41 -2.16
N GLY A 44 12.71 -2.77 -0.92
CA GLY A 44 13.44 -2.27 0.24
C GLY A 44 14.91 -2.71 0.21
N ASP A 45 15.80 -1.82 0.64
CA ASP A 45 17.22 -2.09 0.82
C ASP A 45 17.48 -2.36 2.31
N ALA A 46 18.02 -3.54 2.62
CA ALA A 46 18.26 -3.96 4.01
C ALA A 46 19.51 -3.32 4.62
N GLU A 47 20.49 -2.92 3.79
CA GLU A 47 21.79 -2.43 4.24
C GLU A 47 21.86 -0.90 4.21
N ALA A 48 21.37 -0.29 3.13
CA ALA A 48 21.46 1.15 2.90
C ALA A 48 20.09 1.87 2.94
N GLY A 49 19.02 1.15 3.27
CA GLY A 49 17.67 1.71 3.34
C GLY A 49 17.51 2.71 4.48
N PRO A 50 16.62 3.72 4.35
CA PRO A 50 16.35 4.65 5.43
C PRO A 50 15.54 3.97 6.55
N LEU A 51 15.67 4.50 7.77
CA LEU A 51 14.88 4.03 8.91
C LEU A 51 13.38 4.28 8.67
N CYS A 52 12.59 3.25 8.93
CA CYS A 52 11.14 3.29 8.95
C CYS A 52 10.65 2.92 10.36
N ARG A 53 9.41 3.27 10.70
CA ARG A 53 8.78 2.89 11.97
C ARG A 53 7.53 2.07 11.72
N ILE A 54 7.38 0.97 12.44
CA ILE A 54 6.13 0.20 12.49
C ILE A 54 5.51 0.45 13.85
N THR A 55 4.30 1.02 13.86
CA THR A 55 3.51 1.28 15.06
C THR A 55 2.35 0.32 15.09
N LEU A 56 2.29 -0.53 16.10
CA LEU A 56 1.16 -1.42 16.34
C LEU A 56 0.09 -0.70 17.16
N PHE A 57 -1.18 -0.96 16.84
CA PHE A 57 -2.33 -0.46 17.59
C PHE A 57 -2.77 -1.51 18.61
N ALA A 58 -3.34 -1.08 19.73
CA ALA A 58 -3.96 -1.99 20.68
C ALA A 58 -5.08 -2.82 19.99
N PRO A 59 -5.27 -4.10 20.35
CA PRO A 59 -4.60 -4.85 21.42
C PRO A 59 -3.28 -5.54 21.01
N TRP A 60 -2.75 -5.26 19.81
CA TRP A 60 -1.56 -5.95 19.28
C TRP A 60 -0.24 -5.23 19.58
N ALA A 61 -0.28 -4.14 20.35
CA ALA A 61 0.87 -3.32 20.71
C ALA A 61 1.79 -4.00 21.73
#